data_AF-A0AA86RWB9-F1
#
_entry.id   AF-A0AA86RWB9-F1
#
_cell.length_a   1.000
_cell.length_b   1.000
_cell.length_c   1.000
_cell.angle_alpha   90.00
_cell.angle_beta   90.00
_cell.angle_gamma   90.00
#
_symmetry.space_group_name_H-M   'P 1'
#
loop_
_entity.id
_entity.type
_entity.pdbx_description
1 polymer ?
#
loop_
_entity_poly.entity_id
_entity_poly.type
_entity_poly.pdbx_seq_one_letter_code
_entity_poly.pdbx_strand_id
1 'polypeptide(L)'
;MIGWEDVYKVIVAVVPLYVALVLGYGSLKWWNIFTREQCDAINKLVCYFTFPLFTFEFTAHIDPFKMNFSFIAADTISKFIIIMVLALWAKYTTKGSFCWSITSFSLCTLTNALVVGIPMVKPMYGALGEDLVVQSSVVQAIIWLTLLLFFLEFQRTRIEGTTLKSSSKTMIVDNTSNNVTGEGGRVKDVEENTVAIDVKEELVLEESVGSRLPFRELMKLVWLKLVVNPNSYGCVIGISWAFISNRWNLEMPSMLEGSIQIMSKAGTGTAMFSMGIFMALQEKLIACGPSLTVFGLVLKFIAGPAAMAIGAIAVGLHGDVLKVAIIQAAVPQSITSFIFAKEYGLHPEVLSTAVIFGMIVSLPILVAYYAILEFVH
;
A
#
# COMPACT_ATOMS: atom_id res chain seq x y z
N MET A 1 -24.63 -6.52 -24.53
CA MET A 1 -24.24 -5.18 -25.01
C MET A 1 -24.36 -4.26 -23.83
N ILE A 2 -23.25 -3.69 -23.38
CA ILE A 2 -23.23 -2.68 -22.31
C ILE A 2 -24.27 -1.61 -22.65
N GLY A 3 -25.27 -1.46 -21.77
CA GLY A 3 -26.12 -0.29 -21.84
C GLY A 3 -25.31 0.92 -21.40
N TRP A 4 -25.55 2.09 -22.01
CA TRP A 4 -25.13 3.36 -21.41
C TRP A 4 -25.55 3.47 -19.93
N GLU A 5 -26.59 2.74 -19.55
CA GLU A 5 -27.05 2.55 -18.18
C GLU A 5 -26.01 1.92 -17.24
N ASP A 6 -25.20 0.94 -17.68
CA ASP A 6 -24.23 0.28 -16.79
C ASP A 6 -23.00 1.15 -16.56
N VAL A 7 -22.52 1.84 -17.61
CA VAL A 7 -21.49 2.88 -17.47
C VAL A 7 -21.99 4.01 -16.57
N TYR A 8 -23.26 4.40 -16.72
CA TYR A 8 -23.89 5.41 -15.86
C TYR A 8 -23.94 4.95 -14.39
N LYS A 9 -24.32 3.70 -14.09
CA LYS A 9 -24.29 3.15 -12.72
C LYS A 9 -22.90 3.23 -12.09
N VAL A 10 -21.85 2.92 -12.86
CA VAL A 10 -20.47 3.03 -12.38
C VAL A 10 -20.10 4.49 -12.08
N ILE A 11 -20.41 5.41 -13.00
CA ILE A 11 -20.16 6.84 -12.78
C ILE A 11 -20.91 7.33 -11.54
N VAL A 12 -22.18 6.95 -11.37
CA VAL A 12 -23.00 7.31 -10.20
C VAL A 12 -22.40 6.79 -8.90
N ALA A 13 -21.85 5.58 -8.88
CA ALA A 13 -21.21 5.01 -7.68
C ALA A 13 -19.88 5.69 -7.35
N VAL A 14 -19.16 6.18 -8.37
CA VAL A 14 -17.80 6.68 -8.20
C VAL A 14 -17.73 8.19 -7.99
N VAL A 15 -18.64 8.97 -8.60
CA VAL A 15 -18.68 10.44 -8.44
C VAL A 15 -18.65 10.87 -6.96
N PRO A 16 -19.43 10.28 -6.03
CA PRO A 16 -19.36 10.64 -4.61
C PRO A 16 -17.97 10.47 -3.98
N LEU A 17 -17.21 9.46 -4.41
CA LEU A 17 -15.84 9.23 -3.94
C LEU A 17 -14.93 10.37 -4.37
N TYR A 18 -15.01 10.77 -5.64
CA TYR A 18 -14.20 11.85 -6.19
C TYR A 18 -14.63 13.21 -5.63
N VAL A 19 -15.91 13.40 -5.31
CA VAL A 19 -16.37 14.58 -4.57
C VAL A 19 -15.68 14.64 -3.21
N ALA A 20 -15.65 13.55 -2.44
CA ALA A 20 -14.94 13.51 -1.16
C ALA A 20 -13.44 13.80 -1.32
N LEU A 21 -12.80 13.27 -2.36
CA LEU A 21 -11.40 13.55 -2.69
C LEU A 21 -11.17 15.03 -3.01
N VAL A 22 -12.01 15.65 -3.84
CA VAL A 22 -11.91 17.07 -4.19
C VAL A 22 -12.15 17.95 -2.97
N LEU A 23 -13.10 17.59 -2.09
CA LEU A 23 -13.32 18.29 -0.82
C LEU A 23 -12.07 18.22 0.07
N GLY A 24 -11.46 17.05 0.19
CA GLY A 24 -10.20 16.87 0.93
C GLY A 24 -9.08 17.75 0.37
N TYR A 25 -8.91 17.76 -0.96
CA TYR A 25 -7.91 18.59 -1.63
C TYR A 25 -8.17 20.08 -1.44
N GLY A 26 -9.40 20.52 -1.67
CA GLY A 26 -9.82 21.92 -1.56
C GLY A 26 -9.74 22.46 -0.15
N SER A 27 -10.03 21.62 0.86
CA SER A 27 -9.98 22.00 2.28
C SER A 27 -8.61 22.52 2.70
N LEU A 28 -7.53 21.97 2.14
CA LEU A 28 -6.18 22.41 2.44
C LEU A 28 -5.67 23.43 1.41
N LYS A 29 -5.91 23.22 0.11
CA LYS A 29 -5.26 24.01 -0.95
C LYS A 29 -5.99 25.30 -1.30
N TRP A 30 -7.32 25.30 -1.27
CA TRP A 30 -8.15 26.42 -1.74
C TRP A 30 -8.81 27.17 -0.59
N TRP A 31 -9.33 26.45 0.40
CA TRP A 31 -10.09 27.02 1.50
C TRP A 31 -9.26 27.25 2.77
N ASN A 32 -8.05 26.69 2.86
CA ASN A 32 -7.17 26.79 4.03
C ASN A 32 -7.90 26.49 5.37
N ILE A 33 -8.83 25.54 5.37
CA ILE A 33 -9.62 25.14 6.54
C ILE A 33 -8.75 24.41 7.55
N PHE A 34 -7.83 23.57 7.06
CA PHE A 34 -6.97 22.74 7.88
C PHE A 34 -5.50 23.15 7.80
N THR A 35 -4.79 23.06 8.92
CA THR A 35 -3.33 23.13 8.97
C THR A 35 -2.69 21.76 8.69
N ARG A 36 -1.38 21.72 8.43
CA ARG A 36 -0.65 20.45 8.21
C ARG A 36 -0.76 19.49 9.40
N GLU A 37 -0.70 20.02 10.63
CA GLU A 37 -0.84 19.22 11.85
C GLU A 37 -2.24 18.64 12.01
N GLN A 38 -3.27 19.43 11.67
CA GLN A 38 -4.66 18.96 11.68
C GLN A 38 -4.91 17.89 10.61
N CYS A 39 -4.32 18.04 9.42
CA CYS A 39 -4.33 17.00 8.39
C CYS A 39 -3.71 15.69 8.87
N ASP A 40 -2.60 15.76 9.60
CA ASP A 40 -1.97 14.59 10.20
C ASP A 40 -2.87 13.92 11.26
N ALA A 41 -3.58 14.71 12.06
CA ALA A 41 -4.57 14.19 13.01
C ALA A 41 -5.75 13.50 12.30
N ILE A 42 -6.27 14.09 11.21
CA ILE A 42 -7.32 13.48 10.38
C ILE A 42 -6.83 12.16 9.78
N ASN A 43 -5.62 12.13 9.22
CA ASN A 43 -5.05 10.92 8.66
C ASN A 43 -4.89 9.82 9.72
N LYS A 44 -4.46 10.16 10.95
CA LYS A 44 -4.40 9.20 12.06
C LYS A 44 -5.79 8.68 12.45
N LEU A 45 -6.81 9.54 12.50
CA LEU A 45 -8.19 9.12 12.75
C LEU A 45 -8.63 8.07 11.72
N VAL A 46 -8.43 8.37 10.44
CA VAL A 46 -8.80 7.46 9.35
C VAL A 46 -8.00 6.16 9.42
N CYS A 47 -6.68 6.23 9.57
CA CYS A 47 -5.82 5.06 9.58
C CYS A 47 -6.03 4.14 10.79
N TYR A 48 -6.27 4.68 11.98
CA TYR A 48 -6.34 3.87 13.21
C TYR A 48 -7.77 3.46 13.61
N PHE A 49 -8.79 4.17 13.16
CA PHE A 49 -10.18 3.88 13.55
C PHE A 49 -11.05 3.52 12.35
N THR A 50 -11.17 4.44 11.39
CA THR A 50 -12.17 4.27 10.34
C THR A 50 -11.79 3.15 9.36
N PHE A 51 -10.54 3.12 8.92
CA PHE A 51 -10.08 2.18 7.90
C PHE A 51 -9.97 0.72 8.41
N PRO A 52 -9.48 0.44 9.62
CA PRO A 52 -9.44 -0.92 10.15
C PRO A 52 -10.84 -1.50 10.39
N LEU A 53 -11.78 -0.69 10.88
CA LEU A 53 -13.18 -1.09 11.05
C LEU A 53 -13.88 -1.28 9.71
N PHE A 54 -13.54 -0.46 8.72
CA PHE A 54 -13.98 -0.60 7.33
C PHE A 54 -13.51 -1.92 6.70
N THR A 55 -12.23 -2.23 6.85
CA THR A 55 -11.66 -3.50 6.41
C THR A 55 -12.27 -4.68 7.16
N PHE A 56 -12.48 -4.55 8.48
CA PHE A 56 -13.13 -5.57 9.28
C PHE A 56 -14.55 -5.83 8.81
N GLU A 57 -15.38 -4.80 8.58
CA GLU A 57 -16.77 -4.96 8.13
C GLU A 57 -16.83 -5.78 6.84
N PHE A 58 -16.03 -5.44 5.84
CA PHE A 58 -16.00 -6.23 4.60
C PHE A 58 -15.52 -7.65 4.81
N THR A 59 -14.46 -7.82 5.60
CA THR A 59 -13.84 -9.14 5.77
C THR A 59 -14.70 -10.09 6.61
N ALA A 60 -15.39 -9.56 7.62
CA ALA A 60 -16.23 -10.32 8.54
C ALA A 60 -17.45 -10.96 7.86
N HIS A 61 -17.92 -10.39 6.76
CA HIS A 61 -19.11 -10.87 6.02
C HIS A 61 -18.78 -11.85 4.90
N ILE A 62 -17.50 -12.13 4.62
CA ILE A 62 -17.13 -13.17 3.65
C ILE A 62 -17.41 -14.56 4.26
N ASP A 63 -17.77 -15.52 3.42
CA ASP A 63 -17.70 -16.95 3.73
C ASP A 63 -16.32 -17.52 3.32
N PRO A 64 -15.38 -17.75 4.26
CA PRO A 64 -14.04 -18.24 3.93
C PRO A 64 -14.06 -19.63 3.27
N PHE A 65 -15.12 -20.42 3.49
CA PHE A 65 -15.24 -21.77 2.95
C PHE A 65 -15.70 -21.79 1.49
N LYS A 66 -16.30 -20.69 1.02
CA LYS A 66 -16.73 -20.50 -0.38
C LYS A 66 -15.80 -19.55 -1.16
N MET A 67 -14.60 -19.28 -0.65
CA MET A 67 -13.63 -18.47 -1.38
C MET A 67 -13.28 -19.10 -2.72
N ASN A 68 -13.10 -18.26 -3.74
CA ASN A 68 -12.75 -18.74 -5.07
C ASN A 68 -11.24 -19.04 -5.13
N PHE A 69 -10.88 -20.28 -4.86
CA PHE A 69 -9.46 -20.71 -4.85
C PHE A 69 -8.79 -20.56 -6.22
N SER A 70 -9.53 -20.71 -7.32
CA SER A 70 -8.99 -20.49 -8.66
C SER A 70 -8.62 -19.02 -8.89
N PHE A 71 -9.41 -18.10 -8.35
CA PHE A 71 -9.10 -16.67 -8.35
C PHE A 71 -7.86 -16.35 -7.51
N ILE A 72 -7.74 -16.90 -6.30
CA ILE A 72 -6.56 -16.73 -5.45
C ILE A 72 -5.31 -17.33 -6.09
N ALA A 73 -5.44 -18.49 -6.74
CA ALA A 73 -4.35 -19.13 -7.49
C ALA A 73 -3.91 -18.27 -8.68
N ALA A 74 -4.85 -17.69 -9.43
CA ALA A 74 -4.55 -16.77 -10.53
C ALA A 74 -3.81 -15.52 -10.05
N ASP A 75 -4.27 -14.93 -8.94
CA ASP A 75 -3.62 -13.78 -8.30
C ASP A 75 -2.18 -14.12 -7.87
N THR A 76 -1.99 -15.31 -7.31
CA THR A 76 -0.69 -15.83 -6.89
C THR A 76 0.25 -16.02 -8.08
N ILE A 77 -0.22 -16.67 -9.15
CA ILE A 77 0.56 -16.90 -10.37
C ILE A 77 0.94 -15.57 -11.03
N SER A 78 0.01 -14.62 -11.14
CA SER A 78 0.27 -13.27 -11.65
C SER A 78 1.46 -12.61 -10.93
N LYS A 79 1.50 -12.72 -9.60
CA LYS A 79 2.57 -12.14 -8.79
C LYS A 79 3.89 -12.87 -8.93
N PHE A 80 3.87 -14.20 -9.06
CA PHE A 80 5.08 -14.96 -9.40
C PHE A 80 5.63 -14.59 -10.78
N ILE A 81 4.76 -14.37 -11.77
CA ILE A 81 5.16 -13.88 -13.10
C ILE A 81 5.85 -12.51 -12.97
N ILE A 82 5.24 -11.58 -12.23
CA ILE A 82 5.83 -10.24 -12.00
C ILE A 82 7.20 -10.36 -11.32
N ILE A 83 7.32 -11.17 -10.25
CA ILE A 83 8.60 -11.39 -9.56
C ILE A 83 9.65 -11.96 -10.51
N MET A 84 9.29 -12.96 -11.32
CA MET A 84 10.19 -13.58 -12.29
C MET A 84 10.67 -12.57 -13.34
N VAL A 85 9.76 -11.80 -13.93
CA VAL A 85 10.09 -10.76 -14.92
C VAL A 85 10.99 -9.70 -14.31
N LEU A 86 10.71 -9.26 -13.09
CA LEU A 86 11.54 -8.26 -12.39
C LEU A 86 12.91 -8.80 -11.98
N ALA A 87 13.01 -10.10 -11.65
CA ALA A 87 14.28 -10.75 -11.37
C ALA A 87 15.15 -10.88 -12.63
N LEU A 88 14.55 -11.25 -13.77
CA LEU A 88 15.23 -11.27 -15.06
C LEU A 88 15.65 -9.86 -15.47
N TRP A 89 14.78 -8.87 -15.31
CA TRP A 89 15.10 -7.48 -15.61
C TRP A 89 16.28 -6.95 -14.78
N ALA A 90 16.30 -7.25 -13.48
CA ALA A 90 17.42 -6.90 -12.59
C ALA A 90 18.72 -7.63 -12.92
N LYS A 91 18.65 -8.85 -13.47
CA LYS A 91 19.84 -9.63 -13.85
C LYS A 91 20.44 -9.21 -15.19
N TYR A 92 19.60 -8.90 -16.17
CA TYR A 92 20.03 -8.69 -17.56
C TYR A 92 20.11 -7.23 -18.00
N THR A 93 19.57 -6.29 -17.22
CA THR A 93 19.55 -4.86 -17.58
C THR A 93 20.37 -4.03 -16.61
N THR A 94 21.26 -3.17 -17.13
CA THR A 94 22.05 -2.22 -16.32
C THR A 94 21.21 -1.18 -15.57
N LYS A 95 19.98 -0.93 -16.05
CA LYS A 95 18.98 -0.07 -15.40
C LYS A 95 18.14 -0.80 -14.32
N GLY A 96 18.19 -2.12 -14.27
CA GLY A 96 17.43 -2.93 -13.31
C GLY A 96 18.16 -3.03 -11.98
N SER A 97 17.81 -2.21 -11.00
CA SER A 97 18.34 -2.34 -9.64
C SER A 97 17.34 -3.05 -8.73
N PHE A 98 17.83 -3.68 -7.65
CA PHE A 98 16.98 -4.30 -6.63
C PHE A 98 15.93 -3.32 -6.07
N CYS A 99 16.32 -2.06 -5.89
CA CYS A 99 15.43 -0.98 -5.45
C CYS A 99 14.29 -0.73 -6.45
N TRP A 100 14.62 -0.71 -7.75
CA TRP A 100 13.64 -0.56 -8.82
C TRP A 100 12.74 -1.79 -8.93
N SER A 101 13.25 -3.01 -8.70
CA SER A 101 12.41 -4.21 -8.66
C SER A 101 11.35 -4.13 -7.56
N ILE A 102 11.70 -3.70 -6.34
CA ILE A 102 10.72 -3.55 -5.24
C ILE A 102 9.67 -2.48 -5.59
N THR A 103 10.12 -1.35 -6.16
CA THR A 103 9.22 -0.26 -6.57
C THR A 103 8.27 -0.70 -7.67
N SER A 104 8.78 -1.37 -8.71
CA SER A 104 7.98 -1.90 -9.80
C SER A 104 7.00 -2.97 -9.33
N PHE A 105 7.42 -3.86 -8.42
CA PHE A 105 6.54 -4.84 -7.80
C PHE A 105 5.40 -4.16 -7.04
N SER A 106 5.72 -3.15 -6.21
CA SER A 106 4.75 -2.34 -5.48
C SER A 106 3.73 -1.68 -6.43
N LEU A 107 4.20 -1.08 -7.53
CA LEU A 107 3.36 -0.44 -8.56
C LEU A 107 2.45 -1.44 -9.29
N CYS A 108 2.91 -2.65 -9.59
CA CYS A 108 2.09 -3.64 -10.28
C CYS A 108 1.06 -4.31 -9.36
N THR A 109 1.33 -4.43 -8.06
CA THR A 109 0.59 -5.35 -7.17
C THR A 109 -0.28 -4.68 -6.12
N LEU A 110 0.10 -3.50 -5.60
CA LEU A 110 -0.59 -2.90 -4.45
C LEU A 110 -1.72 -1.97 -4.88
N THR A 111 -2.92 -2.53 -4.94
CA THR A 111 -4.15 -1.81 -5.29
C THR A 111 -4.86 -1.24 -4.07
N ASN A 112 -5.63 -0.16 -4.25
CA ASN A 112 -6.60 0.35 -3.28
C ASN A 112 -7.96 -0.36 -3.44
N ALA A 113 -7.96 -1.69 -3.23
CA ALA A 113 -9.07 -2.58 -3.54
C ALA A 113 -10.37 -2.24 -2.79
N LEU A 114 -10.32 -1.97 -1.49
CA LEU A 114 -11.53 -1.78 -0.69
C LEU A 114 -12.18 -0.41 -0.91
N VAL A 115 -11.39 0.67 -0.92
CA VAL A 115 -11.94 2.04 -1.02
C VAL A 115 -12.45 2.35 -2.42
N VAL A 116 -11.70 1.95 -3.45
CA VAL A 116 -12.04 2.27 -4.84
C VAL A 116 -12.55 1.04 -5.58
N GLY A 117 -11.94 -0.12 -5.39
CA GLY A 117 -12.31 -1.34 -6.11
C GLY A 117 -13.76 -1.78 -5.85
N ILE A 118 -14.25 -1.80 -4.61
CA ILE A 118 -15.63 -2.23 -4.32
C ILE A 118 -16.66 -1.31 -4.96
N PRO A 119 -16.64 0.03 -4.76
CA PRO A 119 -17.59 0.92 -5.43
C PRO A 119 -17.53 0.88 -6.95
N MET A 120 -16.38 0.52 -7.53
CA MET A 120 -16.26 0.37 -8.99
C MET A 120 -16.86 -0.96 -9.46
N VAL A 121 -16.48 -2.08 -8.83
CA VAL A 121 -16.79 -3.43 -9.31
C VAL A 121 -18.20 -3.88 -8.93
N LYS A 122 -18.71 -3.49 -7.74
CA LYS A 122 -20.02 -3.92 -7.24
C LYS A 122 -21.20 -3.50 -8.14
N PRO A 123 -21.27 -2.27 -8.68
CA PRO A 123 -22.31 -1.90 -9.65
C PRO A 123 -22.27 -2.69 -10.96
N MET A 124 -21.10 -3.25 -11.31
CA MET A 124 -20.84 -3.91 -12.61
C MET A 124 -21.11 -5.41 -12.53
N TYR A 125 -20.69 -6.05 -11.43
CA TYR A 125 -20.70 -7.50 -11.25
C TYR A 125 -21.47 -7.96 -10.00
N GLY A 126 -22.15 -7.05 -9.31
CA GLY A 126 -22.95 -7.35 -8.12
C GLY A 126 -22.14 -7.88 -6.95
N ALA A 127 -22.76 -8.76 -6.15
CA ALA A 127 -22.16 -9.37 -4.96
C ALA A 127 -20.93 -10.24 -5.29
N LEU A 128 -20.92 -10.91 -6.46
CA LEU A 128 -19.77 -11.69 -6.90
C LEU A 128 -18.52 -10.80 -7.05
N GLY A 129 -18.69 -9.60 -7.60
CA GLY A 129 -17.61 -8.64 -7.74
C GLY A 129 -17.07 -8.16 -6.38
N GLU A 130 -17.96 -7.83 -5.46
CA GLU A 130 -17.62 -7.44 -4.09
C GLU A 130 -16.83 -8.54 -3.38
N ASP A 131 -17.33 -9.77 -3.37
CA ASP A 131 -16.68 -10.91 -2.72
C ASP A 131 -15.26 -11.12 -3.24
N LEU A 132 -15.06 -11.11 -4.57
CA LEU A 132 -13.73 -11.30 -5.17
C LEU A 132 -12.75 -10.18 -4.77
N VAL A 133 -13.21 -8.92 -4.77
CA VAL A 133 -12.38 -7.77 -4.39
C VAL A 133 -11.97 -7.87 -2.91
N VAL A 134 -12.90 -8.22 -2.02
CA VAL A 134 -12.58 -8.38 -0.60
C VAL A 134 -11.64 -9.57 -0.41
N GLN A 135 -11.88 -10.72 -1.04
CA GLN A 135 -11.00 -11.88 -0.99
C GLN A 135 -9.56 -11.53 -1.38
N SER A 136 -9.39 -10.82 -2.51
CA SER A 136 -8.07 -10.39 -2.94
C SER A 136 -7.43 -9.39 -1.98
N SER A 137 -8.22 -8.48 -1.40
CA SER A 137 -7.70 -7.51 -0.43
C SER A 137 -7.14 -8.17 0.84
N VAL A 138 -7.77 -9.25 1.31
CA VAL A 138 -7.31 -10.04 2.47
C VAL A 138 -5.98 -10.72 2.15
N VAL A 139 -5.91 -11.39 1.00
CA VAL A 139 -4.66 -12.04 0.53
C VAL A 139 -3.56 -10.97 0.34
N GLN A 140 -3.89 -9.80 -0.20
CA GLN A 140 -2.97 -8.68 -0.36
C GLN A 140 -2.45 -8.16 0.98
N ALA A 141 -3.31 -7.96 1.98
CA ALA A 141 -2.92 -7.44 3.28
C ALA A 141 -2.08 -8.42 4.10
N ILE A 142 -2.36 -9.73 4.01
CA ILE A 142 -1.69 -10.75 4.83
C ILE A 142 -0.43 -11.28 4.13
N ILE A 143 -0.52 -11.67 2.86
CA ILE A 143 0.57 -12.36 2.17
C ILE A 143 1.45 -11.37 1.40
N TRP A 144 0.85 -10.55 0.54
CA TRP A 144 1.63 -9.72 -0.38
C TRP A 144 2.29 -8.54 0.31
N LEU A 145 1.62 -7.95 1.31
CA LEU A 145 2.20 -6.88 2.13
C LEU A 145 3.35 -7.37 3.01
N THR A 146 3.21 -8.56 3.58
CA THR A 146 4.29 -9.29 4.26
C THR A 146 5.52 -9.40 3.37
N LEU A 147 5.34 -9.90 2.16
CA LEU A 147 6.45 -10.14 1.24
C LEU A 147 7.11 -8.82 0.85
N LEU A 148 6.34 -7.77 0.61
CA LEU A 148 6.87 -6.43 0.36
C LEU A 148 7.68 -5.92 1.55
N LEU A 149 7.14 -5.96 2.76
CA LEU A 149 7.81 -5.51 3.98
C LEU A 149 9.10 -6.30 4.22
N PHE A 150 9.08 -7.61 3.96
CA PHE A 150 10.28 -8.43 4.01
C PHE A 150 11.36 -7.94 3.04
N PHE A 151 11.00 -7.67 1.78
CA PHE A 151 11.98 -7.17 0.80
C PHE A 151 12.48 -5.76 1.13
N LEU A 152 11.63 -4.89 1.68
CA LEU A 152 12.00 -3.54 2.12
C LEU A 152 12.97 -3.58 3.30
N GLU A 153 12.71 -4.42 4.31
CA GLU A 153 13.57 -4.58 5.47
C GLU A 153 14.90 -5.26 5.09
N PHE A 154 14.84 -6.27 4.21
CA PHE A 154 16.03 -6.87 3.64
C PHE A 154 16.87 -5.86 2.85
N GLN A 155 16.24 -4.92 2.14
CA GLN A 155 16.96 -3.85 1.46
C GLN A 155 17.66 -2.92 2.45
N ARG A 156 16.95 -2.45 3.49
CA ARG A 156 17.47 -1.53 4.50
C ARG A 156 18.71 -2.10 5.16
N THR A 157 18.62 -3.33 5.66
CA THR A 157 19.75 -4.04 6.29
C THR A 157 20.95 -4.23 5.34
N ARG A 158 20.70 -4.42 4.04
CA ARG A 158 21.76 -4.53 3.04
C ARG A 158 22.48 -3.20 2.81
N ILE A 159 21.75 -2.08 2.81
CA ILE A 159 22.34 -0.74 2.67
C ILE A 159 23.16 -0.38 3.90
N GLU A 160 22.60 -0.55 5.09
CA GLU A 160 23.30 -0.29 6.37
C GLU A 160 24.58 -1.11 6.51
N GLY A 161 24.52 -2.41 6.17
CA GLY A 161 25.70 -3.28 6.17
C GLY A 161 26.79 -2.90 5.15
N THR A 162 26.44 -2.18 4.07
CA THR A 162 27.41 -1.66 3.09
C THR A 162 27.99 -0.31 3.54
N THR A 163 27.19 0.59 4.11
CA THR A 163 27.65 1.87 4.65
C THR A 163 28.69 1.67 5.75
N LEU A 164 28.46 0.71 6.65
CA LEU A 164 29.39 0.41 7.73
C LEU A 164 30.74 -0.13 7.21
N LYS A 165 30.72 -1.01 6.20
CA LYS A 165 31.94 -1.52 5.57
C LYS A 165 32.74 -0.45 4.84
N SER A 166 32.07 0.56 4.27
CA SER A 166 32.74 1.70 3.64
C SER A 166 33.38 2.61 4.70
N SER A 167 32.68 2.91 5.80
CA SER A 167 33.21 3.74 6.89
C SER A 167 34.40 3.09 7.62
N SER A 168 34.37 1.78 7.84
CA SER A 168 35.51 1.05 8.41
C SER A 168 36.72 0.96 7.47
N LYS A 169 36.51 1.06 6.14
CA LYS A 169 37.61 1.06 5.16
C LYS A 169 38.28 2.44 5.05
N THR A 170 37.55 3.52 5.32
CA THR A 170 38.08 4.89 5.35
C THR A 170 38.92 5.17 6.61
N MET A 171 38.69 4.48 7.73
CA MET A 171 39.52 4.64 8.94
C MET A 171 40.92 3.99 8.88
N ILE A 172 41.26 3.23 7.83
CA ILE A 172 42.56 2.52 7.72
C ILE A 172 43.56 3.24 6.79
N VAL A 173 43.22 4.39 6.19
CA VAL A 173 44.13 5.15 5.32
C VAL A 173 44.30 6.58 5.83
N ASP A 174 45.11 6.76 6.86
CA ASP A 174 46.25 7.69 6.84
C ASP A 174 47.00 7.62 8.18
N ASN A 175 48.14 6.95 8.17
CA ASN A 175 49.16 7.15 9.20
C ASN A 175 50.53 6.97 8.55
N THR A 176 51.01 8.02 7.88
CA THR A 176 52.44 8.17 7.58
C THR A 176 52.86 9.61 7.88
N SER A 177 53.35 9.78 9.12
CA SER A 177 54.41 10.70 9.57
C SER A 177 54.34 12.20 9.23
N ASN A 178 54.24 13.04 10.27
CA ASN A 178 55.42 13.78 10.79
C ASN A 178 55.15 14.46 12.15
N ASN A 179 56.15 14.37 13.03
CA ASN A 179 56.23 14.96 14.36
C ASN A 179 56.31 16.50 14.33
N VAL A 180 55.89 17.17 15.42
CA VAL A 180 56.73 18.04 16.30
C VAL A 180 55.85 18.82 17.32
N THR A 181 56.10 18.52 18.60
CA THR A 181 56.03 19.30 19.86
C THR A 181 54.96 20.38 20.14
N GLY A 182 54.39 20.31 21.35
CA GLY A 182 54.55 21.42 22.33
C GLY A 182 53.29 22.07 22.92
N GLU A 183 53.00 21.72 24.17
CA GLU A 183 52.50 22.56 25.29
C GLU A 183 51.14 23.31 25.24
N GLY A 184 50.26 22.90 26.17
CA GLY A 184 49.83 23.76 27.29
C GLY A 184 48.64 24.73 27.12
N GLY A 185 47.58 24.57 27.93
CA GLY A 185 46.70 25.69 28.30
C GLY A 185 45.22 25.42 28.62
N ARG A 186 44.93 25.21 29.92
CA ARG A 186 43.77 25.68 30.74
C ARG A 186 42.49 26.24 30.07
N VAL A 187 41.29 25.72 30.44
CA VAL A 187 40.22 26.38 31.29
C VAL A 187 39.15 27.07 30.42
N LYS A 188 37.84 27.15 30.67
CA LYS A 188 36.82 26.60 31.61
C LYS A 188 35.44 27.11 31.07
N ASP A 189 34.35 26.65 31.70
CA ASP A 189 33.03 27.33 31.87
C ASP A 189 32.07 27.32 30.66
N VAL A 190 30.72 27.23 30.77
CA VAL A 190 29.74 27.03 31.85
C VAL A 190 28.40 26.64 31.18
N GLU A 191 27.56 26.01 31.98
CA GLU A 191 26.14 25.60 31.86
C GLU A 191 25.21 26.38 30.91
N GLU A 192 24.27 25.66 30.28
CA GLU A 192 22.85 25.93 30.56
C GLU A 192 21.99 24.66 30.38
N ASN A 193 21.18 24.41 31.39
CA ASN A 193 20.33 23.25 31.59
C ASN A 193 18.88 23.73 31.39
N THR A 194 18.05 23.08 30.58
CA THR A 194 16.61 23.06 30.86
C THR A 194 15.92 21.85 30.25
N VAL A 195 15.34 21.09 31.16
CA VAL A 195 14.52 19.89 30.99
C VAL A 195 13.14 20.30 30.48
N ALA A 196 12.63 19.59 29.47
CA ALA A 196 11.20 19.37 29.31
C ALA A 196 11.00 17.94 28.82
N ILE A 197 10.47 17.13 29.74
CA ILE A 197 9.98 15.77 29.53
C ILE A 197 8.74 15.85 28.64
N ASP A 198 8.67 15.06 27.57
CA ASP A 198 7.38 14.51 27.16
C ASP A 198 7.52 13.11 26.57
N VAL A 199 6.61 12.27 27.02
CA VAL A 199 6.63 10.82 26.95
C VAL A 199 6.14 10.37 25.58
N LYS A 200 7.00 9.72 24.80
CA LYS A 200 6.58 8.72 23.80
C LYS A 200 7.27 7.42 24.10
N GLU A 201 6.49 6.52 24.64
CA GLU A 201 6.76 5.10 24.82
C GLU A 201 6.85 4.46 23.42
N GLU A 202 7.93 4.77 22.72
CA GLU A 202 8.36 4.01 21.55
C GLU A 202 9.12 2.81 22.10
N LEU A 203 8.66 1.62 21.73
CA LEU A 203 9.19 0.34 22.18
C LEU A 203 10.58 0.17 21.53
N VAL A 204 11.59 0.83 22.10
CA VAL A 204 13.00 0.70 21.78
C VAL A 204 13.40 -0.71 22.22
N LEU A 205 13.16 -1.69 21.36
CA LEU A 205 13.96 -2.90 21.37
C LEU A 205 15.37 -2.46 21.01
N GLU A 206 16.27 -2.54 21.99
CA GLU A 206 17.70 -2.28 21.90
C GLU A 206 18.24 -2.57 20.49
N GLU A 207 18.80 -1.54 19.85
CA GLU A 207 19.62 -1.67 18.65
C GLU A 207 20.79 -2.61 18.96
N SER A 208 20.65 -3.88 18.61
CA SER A 208 21.77 -4.81 18.54
C SER A 208 22.64 -4.43 17.35
N VAL A 209 23.64 -3.63 17.69
CA VAL A 209 24.80 -3.28 16.87
C VAL A 209 25.45 -4.56 16.32
N GLY A 210 25.52 -4.67 14.99
CA GLY A 210 26.54 -5.45 14.29
C GLY A 210 26.09 -6.79 13.71
N SER A 211 26.39 -6.96 12.41
CA SER A 211 26.16 -8.12 11.54
C SER A 211 24.78 -8.18 10.86
N ARG A 212 24.73 -8.81 9.67
CA ARG A 212 23.47 -9.03 8.94
C ARG A 212 22.50 -9.71 9.92
N LEU A 213 21.39 -9.03 10.24
CA LEU A 213 20.38 -9.59 11.13
C LEU A 213 20.06 -11.02 10.69
N PRO A 214 20.12 -12.02 11.58
CA PRO A 214 19.74 -13.38 11.25
C PRO A 214 18.30 -13.38 10.71
N PHE A 215 17.99 -14.27 9.76
CA PHE A 215 16.68 -14.33 9.09
C PHE A 215 15.51 -14.33 10.09
N ARG A 216 15.68 -14.93 11.27
CA ARG A 216 14.69 -14.94 12.35
C ARG A 216 14.39 -13.55 12.91
N GLU A 217 15.38 -12.71 13.11
CA GLU A 217 15.21 -11.34 13.62
C GLU A 217 14.60 -10.43 12.55
N LEU A 218 15.04 -10.58 11.29
CA LEU A 218 14.43 -9.92 10.15
C LEU A 218 12.93 -10.27 10.06
N MET A 219 12.59 -11.56 10.12
CA MET A 219 11.19 -12.01 10.11
C MET A 219 10.41 -11.51 11.32
N LYS A 220 11.01 -11.44 12.51
CA LYS A 220 10.37 -10.89 13.71
C LYS A 220 10.01 -9.41 13.52
N LEU A 221 10.92 -8.61 12.94
CA LEU A 221 10.68 -7.20 12.68
C LEU A 221 9.59 -7.00 11.62
N VAL A 222 9.60 -7.80 10.56
CA VAL A 222 8.56 -7.79 9.52
C VAL A 222 7.19 -8.15 10.10
N TRP A 223 7.12 -9.16 10.98
CA TRP A 223 5.87 -9.55 11.66
C TRP A 223 5.38 -8.47 12.60
N LEU A 224 6.27 -7.82 13.35
CA LEU A 224 5.89 -6.71 14.21
C LEU A 224 5.31 -5.55 13.39
N LYS A 225 5.95 -5.16 12.29
CA LYS A 225 5.45 -4.11 11.39
C LYS A 225 4.13 -4.48 10.72
N LEU A 226 3.92 -5.76 10.40
CA LEU A 226 2.66 -6.26 9.87
C LEU A 226 1.54 -6.17 10.92
N VAL A 227 1.79 -6.59 12.16
CA VAL A 227 0.78 -6.56 13.23
C VAL A 227 0.42 -5.14 13.62
N VAL A 228 1.39 -4.22 13.60
CA VAL A 228 1.16 -2.79 13.85
C VAL A 228 0.45 -2.11 12.68
N ASN A 229 0.46 -2.71 11.47
CA ASN A 229 -0.23 -2.14 10.31
C ASN A 229 -1.76 -2.19 10.52
N PRO A 230 -2.44 -1.03 10.51
CA PRO A 230 -3.86 -0.99 10.80
C PRO A 230 -4.74 -1.80 9.85
N ASN A 231 -4.38 -1.86 8.58
CA ASN A 231 -5.11 -2.64 7.59
C ASN A 231 -4.93 -4.14 7.82
N SER A 232 -3.72 -4.57 8.18
CA SER A 232 -3.40 -5.98 8.38
C SER A 232 -4.12 -6.56 9.59
N TYR A 233 -4.14 -5.86 10.74
CA TYR A 233 -4.90 -6.37 11.89
C TYR A 233 -6.41 -6.36 11.63
N GLY A 234 -6.94 -5.35 10.92
CA GLY A 234 -8.36 -5.31 10.53
C GLY A 234 -8.76 -6.53 9.69
N CYS A 235 -7.94 -6.88 8.69
CA CYS A 235 -8.10 -8.10 7.90
C CYS A 235 -8.01 -9.37 8.74
N VAL A 236 -7.00 -9.48 9.62
CA VAL A 236 -6.77 -10.69 10.43
C VAL A 236 -7.90 -10.92 11.43
N ILE A 237 -8.38 -9.88 12.12
CA ILE A 237 -9.51 -9.98 13.03
C ILE A 237 -10.79 -10.29 12.25
N GLY A 238 -11.01 -9.62 11.11
CA GLY A 238 -12.16 -9.85 10.25
C GLY A 238 -12.24 -11.27 9.71
N ILE A 239 -11.14 -11.81 9.19
CA ILE A 239 -11.13 -13.18 8.64
C ILE A 239 -11.25 -14.22 9.75
N SER A 240 -10.65 -13.97 10.92
CA SER A 240 -10.80 -14.85 12.09
C SER A 240 -12.25 -14.91 12.54
N TRP A 241 -12.93 -13.76 12.60
CA TRP A 241 -14.35 -13.69 12.89
C TRP A 241 -15.18 -14.40 11.82
N ALA A 242 -14.90 -14.18 10.53
CA ALA A 242 -15.60 -14.86 9.43
C ALA A 242 -15.48 -16.39 9.52
N PHE A 243 -14.31 -16.93 9.90
CA PHE A 243 -14.14 -18.37 10.13
C PHE A 243 -15.01 -18.87 11.30
N ILE A 244 -15.01 -18.14 12.42
CA ILE A 244 -15.79 -18.49 13.61
C ILE A 244 -17.29 -18.41 13.30
N SER A 245 -17.74 -17.31 12.73
CA SER A 245 -19.14 -17.06 12.38
C SER A 245 -19.68 -18.12 11.43
N ASN A 246 -18.98 -18.41 10.32
CA ASN A 246 -19.44 -19.43 9.36
C ASN A 246 -19.31 -20.86 9.90
N ARG A 247 -18.31 -21.16 10.74
CA ARG A 247 -18.14 -22.52 11.30
C ARG A 247 -19.23 -22.89 12.31
N TRP A 248 -19.66 -21.93 13.12
CA TRP A 248 -20.63 -22.10 14.20
C TRP A 248 -22.00 -21.47 13.89
N ASN A 249 -22.20 -20.90 12.70
CA ASN A 249 -23.39 -20.13 12.31
C ASN A 249 -23.75 -19.06 13.35
N LEU A 250 -22.73 -18.32 13.82
CA LEU A 250 -22.91 -17.25 14.80
C LEU A 250 -23.15 -15.92 14.08
N GLU A 251 -24.27 -15.28 14.36
CA GLU A 251 -24.53 -13.91 13.95
C GLU A 251 -23.80 -12.93 14.89
N MET A 252 -23.29 -11.83 14.34
CA MET A 252 -22.64 -10.80 15.14
C MET A 252 -23.68 -10.11 16.04
N PRO A 253 -23.41 -9.93 17.36
CA PRO A 253 -24.35 -9.23 18.22
C PRO A 253 -24.64 -7.83 17.68
N SER A 254 -25.92 -7.45 17.62
CA SER A 254 -26.37 -6.19 17.01
C SER A 254 -25.71 -4.93 17.61
N MET A 255 -25.34 -4.97 18.90
CA MET A 255 -24.57 -3.88 19.54
C MET A 255 -23.17 -3.71 18.93
N LEU A 256 -22.48 -4.83 18.69
CA LEU A 256 -21.14 -4.83 18.10
C LEU A 256 -21.23 -4.44 16.62
N GLU A 257 -22.16 -5.04 15.89
CA GLU A 257 -22.37 -4.74 14.48
C GLU A 257 -22.76 -3.28 14.25
N GLY A 258 -23.71 -2.75 15.03
CA GLY A 258 -24.09 -1.34 14.94
C GLY A 258 -22.93 -0.40 15.23
N SER A 259 -22.09 -0.71 16.22
CA SER A 259 -20.90 0.08 16.56
C SER A 259 -19.88 0.11 15.41
N ILE A 260 -19.63 -1.04 14.78
CA ILE A 260 -18.71 -1.18 13.66
C ILE A 260 -19.26 -0.46 12.43
N GLN A 261 -20.54 -0.66 12.10
CA GLN A 261 -21.19 -0.04 10.95
C GLN A 261 -21.18 1.49 11.01
N ILE A 262 -21.35 2.11 12.19
CA ILE A 262 -21.31 3.58 12.33
C ILE A 262 -19.96 4.11 11.84
N MET A 263 -18.86 3.49 12.28
CA MET A 263 -17.52 3.95 11.93
C MET A 263 -17.14 3.54 10.51
N SER A 264 -17.43 2.31 10.10
CA SER A 264 -17.07 1.79 8.79
C SER A 264 -17.85 2.44 7.63
N LYS A 265 -19.12 2.82 7.82
CA LYS A 265 -19.88 3.60 6.81
C LYS A 265 -19.21 4.94 6.47
N ALA A 266 -18.46 5.53 7.41
CA ALA A 266 -17.66 6.72 7.14
C ALA A 266 -16.37 6.39 6.36
N GLY A 267 -15.90 5.14 6.42
CA GLY A 267 -14.59 4.67 5.93
C GLY A 267 -14.27 5.03 4.49
N THR A 268 -15.17 4.75 3.54
CA THR A 268 -14.90 5.07 2.13
C THR A 268 -14.75 6.58 1.90
N GLY A 269 -15.66 7.37 2.47
CA GLY A 269 -15.66 8.83 2.32
C GLY A 269 -14.46 9.48 2.99
N THR A 270 -14.16 9.09 4.24
CA THR A 270 -13.02 9.63 4.98
C THR A 270 -11.69 9.18 4.39
N ALA A 271 -11.60 7.97 3.83
CA ALA A 271 -10.41 7.51 3.11
C ALA A 271 -10.16 8.32 1.84
N MET A 272 -11.21 8.58 1.04
CA MET A 272 -11.09 9.42 -0.15
C MET A 272 -10.78 10.88 0.21
N PHE A 273 -11.36 11.40 1.29
CA PHE A 273 -11.05 12.73 1.81
C PHE A 273 -9.59 12.84 2.27
N SER A 274 -9.11 11.86 3.05
CA SER A 274 -7.70 11.75 3.47
C SER A 274 -6.76 11.64 2.26
N MET A 275 -7.17 10.93 1.21
CA MET A 275 -6.44 10.86 -0.05
C MET A 275 -6.36 12.23 -0.77
N GLY A 276 -7.44 13.02 -0.70
CA GLY A 276 -7.46 14.40 -1.19
C GLY A 276 -6.50 15.32 -0.43
N ILE A 277 -6.50 15.23 0.91
CA ILE A 277 -5.54 15.91 1.78
C ILE A 277 -4.11 15.50 1.41
N PHE A 278 -3.88 14.19 1.26
CA PHE A 278 -2.58 13.65 0.88
C PHE A 278 -2.07 14.24 -0.44
N MET A 279 -2.96 14.37 -1.43
CA MET A 279 -2.68 15.00 -2.72
C MET A 279 -2.36 16.50 -2.57
N ALA A 280 -3.06 17.21 -1.69
CA ALA A 280 -2.83 18.64 -1.44
C ALA A 280 -1.53 18.92 -0.65
N LEU A 281 -1.09 17.97 0.16
CA LEU A 281 0.17 18.05 0.93
C LEU A 281 1.42 17.86 0.06
N GLN A 282 1.30 17.26 -1.12
CA GLN A 282 2.45 17.13 -2.03
C GLN A 282 2.79 18.49 -2.65
N GLU A 283 4.08 18.84 -2.65
CA GLU A 283 4.56 20.10 -3.24
C GLU A 283 4.38 20.12 -4.77
N LYS A 284 4.45 18.93 -5.40
CA LYS A 284 4.30 18.72 -6.83
C LYS A 284 3.38 17.53 -7.07
N LEU A 285 2.44 17.69 -8.02
CA LEU A 285 1.61 16.57 -8.48
C LEU A 285 2.43 15.55 -9.28
N ILE A 286 3.45 16.01 -10.00
CA ILE A 286 4.44 15.18 -10.72
C ILE A 286 5.80 15.42 -10.08
N ALA A 287 6.19 14.58 -9.13
CA ALA A 287 7.47 14.73 -8.45
C ALA A 287 8.63 14.13 -9.27
N CYS A 288 8.40 12.97 -9.91
CA CYS A 288 9.44 12.17 -10.57
C CYS A 288 9.67 12.48 -12.07
N GLY A 289 9.00 13.50 -12.62
CA GLY A 289 9.04 13.84 -14.05
C GLY A 289 8.18 12.94 -14.96
N PRO A 290 7.96 13.32 -16.24
CA PRO A 290 6.98 12.67 -17.10
C PRO A 290 7.34 11.23 -17.48
N SER A 291 8.63 10.94 -17.73
CA SER A 291 9.07 9.60 -18.13
C SER A 291 8.80 8.54 -17.06
N LEU A 292 9.15 8.84 -15.80
CA LEU A 292 8.91 7.94 -14.66
C LEU A 292 7.42 7.84 -14.30
N THR A 293 6.66 8.92 -14.53
CA THR A 293 5.19 8.90 -14.38
C THR A 293 4.55 7.93 -15.36
N VAL A 294 4.89 8.04 -16.65
CA VAL A 294 4.38 7.11 -17.68
C VAL A 294 4.80 5.68 -17.37
N PHE A 295 6.04 5.46 -16.96
CA PHE A 295 6.51 4.15 -16.52
C PHE A 295 5.65 3.57 -15.39
N GLY A 296 5.38 4.34 -14.33
CA GLY A 296 4.55 3.89 -13.21
C GLY A 296 3.11 3.60 -13.61
N LEU A 297 2.52 4.43 -14.47
CA LEU A 297 1.17 4.21 -15.00
C LEU A 297 1.08 2.97 -15.90
N VAL A 298 2.08 2.73 -16.75
CA VAL A 298 2.16 1.52 -17.59
C VAL A 298 2.30 0.28 -16.72
N LEU A 299 3.16 0.30 -15.70
CA LEU A 299 3.26 -0.82 -14.77
C LEU A 299 1.94 -1.08 -14.06
N LYS A 300 1.27 -0.01 -13.61
CA LYS A 300 0.05 -0.11 -12.83
C LYS A 300 -1.15 -0.58 -13.64
N PHE A 301 -1.41 0.07 -14.76
CA PHE A 301 -2.64 -0.11 -15.54
C PHE A 301 -2.48 -1.02 -16.74
N ILE A 302 -1.27 -1.47 -17.08
CA ILE A 302 -1.05 -2.40 -18.20
C ILE A 302 -0.35 -3.66 -17.70
N ALA A 303 0.83 -3.53 -17.09
CA ALA A 303 1.63 -4.71 -16.71
C ALA A 303 0.95 -5.54 -15.60
N GLY A 304 0.40 -4.90 -14.56
CA GLY A 304 -0.36 -5.56 -13.51
C GLY A 304 -1.58 -6.34 -14.05
N PRO A 305 -2.50 -5.68 -14.78
CA PRO A 305 -3.64 -6.35 -15.41
C PRO A 305 -3.26 -7.43 -16.42
N ALA A 306 -2.20 -7.24 -17.21
CA ALA A 306 -1.71 -8.25 -18.16
C ALA A 306 -1.18 -9.49 -17.43
N ALA A 307 -0.40 -9.31 -16.36
CA ALA A 307 0.05 -10.43 -15.54
C ALA A 307 -1.14 -11.17 -14.89
N MET A 308 -2.16 -10.43 -14.46
CA MET A 308 -3.39 -11.02 -13.93
C MET A 308 -4.16 -11.80 -14.99
N ALA A 309 -4.29 -11.26 -16.21
CA ALA A 309 -4.92 -11.96 -17.32
C ALA A 309 -4.19 -13.28 -17.65
N ILE A 310 -2.85 -13.27 -17.71
CA ILE A 310 -2.06 -14.48 -17.95
C ILE A 310 -2.26 -15.50 -16.82
N GLY A 311 -2.18 -15.06 -15.56
CA GLY A 311 -2.41 -15.92 -14.40
C GLY A 311 -3.82 -16.51 -14.37
N ALA A 312 -4.82 -15.72 -14.72
CA ALA A 312 -6.22 -16.14 -14.78
C ALA A 312 -6.47 -17.16 -15.90
N ILE A 313 -5.93 -16.93 -17.10
CA ILE A 313 -6.01 -17.88 -18.21
C ILE A 313 -5.27 -19.19 -17.87
N ALA A 314 -4.11 -19.12 -17.21
CA ALA A 314 -3.34 -20.30 -16.82
C ALA A 314 -4.08 -21.22 -15.83
N VAL A 315 -4.96 -20.65 -15.00
CA VAL A 315 -5.81 -21.42 -14.05
C VAL A 315 -7.16 -21.82 -14.68
N GLY A 316 -7.46 -21.36 -15.89
CA GLY A 316 -8.73 -21.62 -16.56
C GLY A 316 -9.91 -20.82 -16.00
N LEU A 317 -9.67 -19.58 -15.54
CA LEU A 317 -10.75 -18.67 -15.19
C LEU A 317 -11.47 -18.17 -16.44
N HIS A 318 -12.80 -18.14 -16.37
CA HIS A 318 -13.68 -17.69 -17.45
C HIS A 318 -14.80 -16.79 -16.91
N GLY A 319 -15.49 -16.10 -17.81
CA GLY A 319 -16.66 -15.28 -17.48
C GLY A 319 -16.34 -14.12 -16.53
N ASP A 320 -17.28 -13.82 -15.64
CA ASP A 320 -17.21 -12.62 -14.79
C ASP A 320 -16.04 -12.65 -13.81
N VAL A 321 -15.63 -13.84 -13.32
CA VAL A 321 -14.49 -13.97 -12.41
C VAL A 321 -13.19 -13.51 -13.09
N LEU A 322 -13.00 -13.84 -14.37
CA LEU A 322 -11.86 -13.38 -15.17
C LEU A 322 -11.91 -11.86 -15.38
N LYS A 323 -13.09 -11.32 -15.70
CA LYS A 323 -13.25 -9.89 -15.96
C LYS A 323 -12.99 -9.06 -14.69
N VAL A 324 -13.59 -9.47 -13.57
CA VAL A 324 -13.37 -8.86 -12.24
C VAL A 324 -11.89 -8.93 -11.85
N ALA A 325 -11.24 -10.06 -12.06
CA ALA A 325 -9.81 -10.22 -11.76
C ALA A 325 -8.93 -9.18 -12.47
N ILE A 326 -9.14 -8.98 -13.77
CA ILE A 326 -8.35 -8.04 -14.57
C ILE A 326 -8.67 -6.59 -14.16
N ILE A 327 -9.96 -6.26 -13.99
CA ILE A 327 -10.39 -4.91 -13.58
C ILE A 327 -9.84 -4.57 -12.20
N GLN A 328 -9.86 -5.51 -11.26
CA GLN A 328 -9.34 -5.29 -9.92
C GLN A 328 -7.82 -5.03 -9.93
N ALA A 329 -7.06 -5.72 -10.77
CA ALA A 329 -5.63 -5.46 -10.93
C ALA A 329 -5.35 -4.03 -11.46
N ALA A 330 -6.29 -3.45 -12.21
CA ALA A 330 -6.22 -2.09 -12.75
C ALA A 330 -6.71 -1.01 -11.76
N VAL A 331 -7.21 -1.36 -10.58
CA VAL A 331 -7.65 -0.39 -9.55
C VAL A 331 -6.45 0.45 -9.08
N PRO A 332 -6.60 1.76 -8.84
CA PRO A 332 -5.50 2.68 -8.53
C PRO A 332 -4.64 2.25 -7.34
N GLN A 333 -3.44 2.81 -7.28
CA GLN A 333 -2.41 2.46 -6.30
C GLN A 333 -2.85 2.76 -4.86
N SER A 334 -2.46 1.91 -3.91
CA SER A 334 -2.72 2.12 -2.48
C SER A 334 -1.80 3.20 -1.87
N ILE A 335 -2.34 4.06 -0.99
CA ILE A 335 -1.58 5.05 -0.21
C ILE A 335 -0.52 4.36 0.67
N THR A 336 -0.84 3.17 1.20
CA THR A 336 0.09 2.38 2.04
C THR A 336 1.41 2.10 1.33
N SER A 337 1.38 1.91 0.01
CA SER A 337 2.59 1.69 -0.78
C SER A 337 3.52 2.91 -0.80
N PHE A 338 2.95 4.12 -0.82
CA PHE A 338 3.70 5.37 -0.70
C PHE A 338 4.26 5.55 0.72
N ILE A 339 3.45 5.26 1.76
CA ILE A 339 3.88 5.40 3.16
C ILE A 339 5.14 4.56 3.39
N PHE A 340 5.13 3.29 2.97
CA PHE A 340 6.31 2.43 3.07
C PHE A 340 7.47 2.92 2.20
N ALA A 341 7.23 3.37 0.98
CA ALA A 341 8.31 3.95 0.18
C ALA A 341 8.94 5.19 0.81
N LYS A 342 8.16 6.04 1.50
CA LYS A 342 8.69 7.18 2.23
C LYS A 342 9.49 6.74 3.46
N GLU A 343 8.97 5.79 4.24
CA GLU A 343 9.65 5.25 5.42
C GLU A 343 10.98 4.56 5.08
N TYR A 344 11.04 3.83 3.97
CA TYR A 344 12.23 3.11 3.52
C TYR A 344 13.09 3.88 2.52
N GLY A 345 12.73 5.13 2.18
CA GLY A 345 13.47 5.97 1.22
C GLY A 345 13.51 5.41 -0.20
N LEU A 346 12.49 4.63 -0.60
CA LEU A 346 12.45 3.89 -1.86
C LEU A 346 11.54 4.56 -2.91
N HIS A 347 12.11 5.47 -3.70
CA HIS A 347 11.41 6.19 -4.77
C HIS A 347 10.02 6.75 -4.37
N PRO A 348 9.89 7.47 -3.24
CA PRO A 348 8.60 7.98 -2.76
C PRO A 348 7.92 8.94 -3.77
N GLU A 349 8.71 9.65 -4.57
CA GLU A 349 8.22 10.54 -5.64
C GLU A 349 7.48 9.78 -6.75
N VAL A 350 7.94 8.57 -7.10
CA VAL A 350 7.30 7.75 -8.14
C VAL A 350 5.98 7.20 -7.62
N LEU A 351 5.97 6.69 -6.38
CA LEU A 351 4.78 6.11 -5.77
C LEU A 351 3.72 7.16 -5.42
N SER A 352 4.10 8.35 -4.95
CA SER A 352 3.15 9.46 -4.74
C SER A 352 2.51 9.89 -6.05
N THR A 353 3.31 10.07 -7.11
CA THR A 353 2.80 10.43 -8.44
C THR A 353 1.87 9.34 -8.98
N ALA A 354 2.21 8.06 -8.82
CA ALA A 354 1.37 6.94 -9.22
C ALA A 354 0.05 6.86 -8.44
N VAL A 355 0.04 7.20 -7.15
CA VAL A 355 -1.19 7.32 -6.36
C VAL A 355 -2.05 8.47 -6.90
N ILE A 356 -1.50 9.67 -7.05
CA ILE A 356 -2.24 10.87 -7.46
C ILE A 356 -2.78 10.73 -8.89
N PHE A 357 -1.91 10.47 -9.87
CA PHE A 357 -2.33 10.30 -11.26
C PHE A 357 -3.14 9.03 -11.46
N GLY A 358 -2.81 7.97 -10.73
CA GLY A 358 -3.59 6.75 -10.75
C GLY A 358 -5.05 7.01 -10.38
N MET A 359 -5.31 7.83 -9.35
CA MET A 359 -6.67 8.21 -8.99
C MET A 359 -7.36 9.03 -10.08
N ILE A 360 -6.68 9.98 -10.73
CA ILE A 360 -7.31 10.81 -11.76
C ILE A 360 -7.65 9.97 -13.01
N VAL A 361 -6.73 9.11 -13.43
CA VAL A 361 -6.82 8.36 -14.69
C VAL A 361 -7.54 7.01 -14.51
N SER A 362 -7.74 6.52 -13.28
CA SER A 362 -8.34 5.20 -13.05
C SER A 362 -9.76 5.07 -13.57
N LEU A 363 -10.62 6.07 -13.40
CA LEU A 363 -12.01 6.00 -13.83
C LEU A 363 -12.12 5.71 -15.36
N PRO A 364 -11.55 6.54 -16.26
CA PRO A 364 -11.65 6.27 -17.69
C PRO A 364 -10.96 4.96 -18.09
N ILE A 365 -9.84 4.60 -17.46
CA ILE A 365 -9.15 3.33 -17.72
C ILE A 365 -10.01 2.14 -17.33
N LEU A 366 -10.63 2.15 -16.16
CA LEU A 366 -11.46 1.05 -15.67
C LEU A 366 -12.73 0.88 -16.50
N VAL A 367 -13.37 1.99 -16.92
CA VAL A 367 -14.49 1.94 -17.86
C VAL A 367 -14.05 1.37 -19.21
N ALA A 368 -12.87 1.74 -19.71
CA ALA A 368 -12.33 1.16 -20.94
C ALA A 368 -12.05 -0.34 -20.79
N TYR A 369 -11.45 -0.78 -19.68
CA TYR A 369 -11.23 -2.20 -19.38
C TYR A 369 -12.53 -2.98 -19.36
N TYR A 370 -13.57 -2.44 -18.71
CA TYR A 370 -14.88 -3.07 -18.69
C TYR A 370 -15.49 -3.21 -20.08
N ALA A 371 -15.46 -2.13 -20.87
CA ALA A 371 -15.95 -2.16 -22.24
C ALA A 371 -15.22 -3.22 -23.08
N ILE A 372 -13.88 -3.22 -23.06
CA ILE A 372 -13.07 -4.16 -23.83
C ILE A 372 -13.33 -5.61 -23.38
N LEU A 373 -13.38 -5.88 -22.08
CA LEU A 373 -13.55 -7.23 -21.56
C LEU A 373 -14.96 -7.79 -21.78
N GLU A 374 -15.98 -6.95 -21.90
CA GLU A 374 -17.29 -7.39 -22.36
C GLU A 374 -17.34 -7.70 -23.85
N PHE A 375 -16.58 -6.99 -24.68
CA PHE A 375 -16.49 -7.31 -26.12
C PHE A 375 -15.67 -8.57 -26.42
N VAL A 376 -14.76 -8.95 -25.52
CA VAL A 376 -13.81 -10.04 -25.76
C VAL A 376 -14.38 -11.42 -25.42
N HIS A 377 -15.58 -11.54 -24.82
CA HIS A 377 -16.37 -12.78 -24.73
C HIS A 377 -17.86 -12.44 -24.64
#